data_AF-A0A9P5T7P1-F1
#
_entry.id   AF-A0A9P5T7P1-F1
#
_cell.length_a   1.000
_cell.length_b   1.000
_cell.length_c   1.000
_cell.angle_alpha   90.00
_cell.angle_beta   90.00
_cell.angle_gamma   90.00
#
_symmetry.space_group_name_H-M   'P 1'
#
loop_
_entity.id
_entity.type
_entity.pdbx_description
1 polymer ?
#
loop_
_entity_poly.entity_id
_entity_poly.type
_entity_poly.pdbx_seq_one_letter_code
_entity_poly.pdbx_strand_id
1 'polypeptide(L)'
;MDNNFVTAGNTVGISTHQTRTSSDSGLTGTANRPPVLCPECKKQFGHRQDVRRHILSMHLPCWIFCPYPSCTWRGTRTYALKSHLDRNKCGPSPEFEHQCQIYDTNLILGWILQDDIPVQVAASYALDFVGERARELGKLETWCDLWGR
;
A
#
# COMPACT_ATOMS: atom_id res chain seq x y z
N MET A 1 50.29 -38.10 32.65
CA MET A 1 49.72 -39.29 33.28
C MET A 1 48.43 -39.58 32.56
N ASP A 2 48.46 -40.71 31.87
CA ASP A 2 47.35 -41.55 31.42
C ASP A 2 46.38 -40.98 30.37
N ASN A 3 46.48 -41.45 29.10
CA ASN A 3 46.02 -42.76 28.57
C ASN A 3 44.48 -42.78 28.55
N ASN A 4 43.74 -43.25 27.54
CA ASN A 4 43.95 -44.17 26.41
C ASN A 4 42.58 -44.11 25.65
N PHE A 5 42.47 -44.11 24.32
CA PHE A 5 42.57 -45.24 23.38
C PHE A 5 41.21 -45.59 22.76
N VAL A 6 41.20 -45.69 21.43
CA VAL A 6 40.45 -46.68 20.60
C VAL A 6 38.96 -46.40 20.31
N THR A 7 38.40 -46.57 19.10
CA THR A 7 38.80 -47.33 17.89
C THR A 7 38.10 -46.78 16.64
N ALA A 8 38.66 -47.16 15.49
CA ALA A 8 38.14 -47.05 14.13
C ALA A 8 36.79 -47.76 13.84
N GLY A 9 36.17 -47.33 12.74
CA GLY A 9 35.16 -48.09 11.99
C GLY A 9 35.05 -47.56 10.55
N ASN A 10 35.52 -48.35 9.59
CA ASN A 10 35.34 -48.21 8.12
C ASN A 10 33.84 -48.32 7.74
N THR A 11 33.32 -47.96 6.56
CA THR A 11 33.62 -48.50 5.21
C THR A 11 32.76 -47.75 4.15
N VAL A 12 33.32 -47.59 2.94
CA VAL A 12 32.73 -47.69 1.57
C VAL A 12 31.19 -47.52 1.45
N GLY A 13 30.59 -46.64 0.65
CA GLY A 13 30.94 -46.06 -0.64
C GLY A 13 29.81 -46.37 -1.63
N ILE A 14 29.14 -45.37 -2.20
CA ILE A 14 28.47 -45.46 -3.52
C ILE A 14 28.62 -44.10 -4.21
N SER A 15 29.26 -44.14 -5.37
CA SER A 15 29.30 -43.09 -6.38
C SER A 15 28.02 -43.19 -7.22
N THR A 16 27.32 -42.08 -7.47
CA THR A 16 26.52 -41.95 -8.71
C THR A 16 26.15 -40.50 -9.01
N HIS A 17 26.69 -40.05 -10.14
CA HIS A 17 26.18 -39.06 -11.10
C HIS A 17 26.08 -37.57 -10.72
N GLN A 18 27.02 -36.85 -11.32
CA GLN A 18 26.92 -35.46 -11.72
C GLN A 18 25.57 -35.14 -12.39
N THR A 19 24.88 -34.12 -11.90
CA THR A 19 24.14 -33.20 -12.77
C THR A 19 24.53 -31.78 -12.37
N ARG A 20 25.24 -31.13 -13.29
CA ARG A 20 25.41 -29.67 -13.31
C ARG A 20 24.03 -29.07 -13.51
N THR A 21 23.53 -28.33 -12.52
CA THR A 21 22.67 -27.18 -12.81
C THR A 21 23.25 -25.98 -12.09
N SER A 22 23.93 -25.17 -12.90
CA SER A 22 24.27 -23.80 -12.60
C SER A 22 22.99 -23.04 -12.26
N SER A 23 22.96 -22.40 -11.11
CA SER A 23 22.17 -21.19 -10.88
C SER A 23 22.94 -20.41 -9.83
N ASP A 24 24.06 -19.89 -10.29
CA ASP A 24 24.86 -18.90 -9.58
C ASP A 24 23.93 -17.80 -9.07
N SER A 25 24.13 -17.54 -7.79
CA SER A 25 23.35 -16.62 -7.01
C SER A 25 23.72 -15.22 -7.48
N GLY A 26 22.86 -14.65 -8.33
CA GLY A 26 22.90 -13.24 -8.67
C GLY A 26 22.64 -12.41 -7.43
N LEU A 27 23.71 -12.13 -6.69
CA LEU A 27 23.79 -11.21 -5.56
C LEU A 27 23.40 -9.80 -6.05
N THR A 28 22.10 -9.50 -6.02
CA THR A 28 21.65 -8.12 -5.91
C THR A 28 21.74 -7.75 -4.44
N GLY A 29 22.86 -7.15 -4.06
CA GLY A 29 23.03 -6.50 -2.77
C GLY A 29 22.02 -5.35 -2.64
N THR A 30 20.79 -5.68 -2.26
CA THR A 30 19.88 -4.68 -1.70
C THR A 30 20.36 -4.44 -0.29
N ALA A 31 20.73 -3.19 0.01
CA ALA A 31 20.99 -2.76 1.37
C ALA A 31 19.81 -3.23 2.24
N ASN A 32 20.11 -4.06 3.24
CA ASN A 32 19.13 -4.73 4.09
C ASN A 32 18.45 -3.70 5.00
N ARG A 33 17.57 -2.88 4.41
CA ARG A 33 16.81 -1.86 5.13
C ARG A 33 15.73 -2.58 5.94
N PRO A 34 15.55 -2.24 7.23
CA PRO A 34 14.45 -2.78 8.01
C PRO A 34 13.11 -2.55 7.31
N PRO A 35 12.19 -3.54 7.35
CA PRO A 35 10.85 -3.37 6.80
C PRO A 35 10.11 -2.25 7.51
N VAL A 36 9.25 -1.54 6.77
CA VAL A 36 8.36 -0.53 7.32
C VAL A 36 7.01 -1.17 7.59
N LEU A 37 6.49 -1.00 8.81
CA LEU A 37 5.24 -1.59 9.25
C LEU A 37 4.08 -0.59 9.13
N CYS A 38 2.90 -1.08 8.78
CA CYS A 38 1.67 -0.32 8.96
C CYS A 38 1.37 -0.17 10.47
N PRO A 39 1.11 1.04 11.00
CA PRO A 39 0.82 1.23 12.41
C PRO A 39 -0.47 0.54 12.86
N GLU A 40 -1.45 0.37 11.96
CA GLU A 40 -2.75 -0.23 12.25
C GLU A 40 -2.69 -1.77 12.19
N CYS A 41 -2.42 -2.35 11.02
CA CYS A 41 -2.50 -3.81 10.83
C CYS A 41 -1.15 -4.54 10.92
N LYS A 42 -0.06 -3.83 11.20
CA LYS A 42 1.32 -4.36 11.31
C LYS A 42 1.85 -5.08 10.06
N LYS A 43 1.17 -4.96 8.91
CA LYS A 43 1.65 -5.48 7.63
C LYS A 43 2.99 -4.85 7.25
N GLN A 44 3.91 -5.67 6.71
CA GLN A 44 5.27 -5.28 6.36
C GLN A 44 5.41 -4.84 4.91
N PHE A 45 6.27 -3.85 4.67
CA PHE A 45 6.55 -3.30 3.34
C PHE A 45 8.03 -2.96 3.20
N GLY A 46 8.59 -3.10 1.99
CA GLY A 46 9.99 -2.74 1.71
C GLY A 46 10.24 -1.23 1.65
N HIS A 47 9.21 -0.42 1.36
CA HIS A 47 9.34 1.02 1.17
C HIS A 47 8.24 1.81 1.88
N ARG A 48 8.58 3.04 2.34
CA ARG A 48 7.62 3.96 2.98
C ARG A 48 6.44 4.31 2.07
N GLN A 49 6.68 4.45 0.76
CA GLN A 49 5.64 4.73 -0.22
C GLN A 49 4.57 3.63 -0.30
N ASP A 50 4.95 2.38 -0.05
CA ASP A 50 4.02 1.26 -0.08
C ASP A 50 3.15 1.23 1.18
N VAL A 51 3.71 1.57 2.34
CA VAL A 51 2.93 1.77 3.57
C VAL A 51 1.94 2.91 3.41
N ARG A 52 2.36 4.07 2.89
CA ARG A 52 1.48 5.22 2.62
C ARG A 52 0.29 4.81 1.73
N ARG A 53 0.59 4.12 0.62
CA ARG A 53 -0.42 3.62 -0.31
C ARG A 53 -1.36 2.63 0.34
N HIS A 54 -0.83 1.74 1.17
CA HIS A 54 -1.61 0.75 1.90
C HIS A 54 -2.59 1.41 2.88
N ILE A 55 -2.13 2.36 3.68
CA ILE A 55 -2.96 3.11 4.64
C ILE A 55 -4.10 3.80 3.89
N LEU A 56 -3.81 4.53 2.81
CA LEU A 56 -4.83 5.19 1.99
C LEU A 56 -5.86 4.22 1.40
N SER A 57 -5.45 3.00 1.03
CA SER A 57 -6.37 2.03 0.41
C SER A 57 -7.16 1.18 1.37
N MET A 58 -6.61 0.90 2.56
CA MET A 58 -7.18 -0.10 3.49
C MET A 58 -7.78 0.52 4.73
N HIS A 59 -7.31 1.71 5.13
CA HIS A 59 -7.63 2.28 6.43
C HIS A 59 -8.22 3.69 6.37
N LEU A 60 -8.30 4.27 5.17
CA LEU A 60 -8.89 5.57 4.94
C LEU A 60 -9.97 5.49 3.84
N PRO A 61 -10.93 6.43 3.85
CA PRO A 61 -11.93 6.55 2.79
C PRO A 61 -11.27 6.90 1.45
N CYS A 62 -12.03 6.77 0.37
CA CYS A 62 -11.58 7.27 -0.94
C CYS A 62 -11.31 8.77 -0.88
N TRP A 63 -10.18 9.19 -1.43
CA TRP A 63 -9.71 10.59 -1.38
C TRP A 63 -9.71 11.28 -2.75
N ILE A 64 -10.01 10.52 -3.81
CA ILE A 64 -10.16 11.04 -5.17
C ILE A 64 -11.57 10.75 -5.66
N PHE A 65 -12.14 11.67 -6.42
CA PHE A 65 -13.42 11.49 -7.11
C PHE A 65 -13.34 11.84 -8.59
N CYS A 66 -14.33 11.39 -9.35
CA CYS A 66 -14.54 11.84 -10.73
C CYS A 66 -15.25 13.21 -10.72
N PRO A 67 -14.68 14.26 -11.36
CA PRO A 67 -15.21 15.62 -11.26
C PRO A 67 -16.50 15.82 -12.05
N TYR A 68 -16.88 14.87 -12.91
CA TYR A 68 -18.06 14.98 -13.74
C TYR A 68 -19.36 14.77 -12.93
N PRO A 69 -20.37 15.67 -13.05
CA PRO A 69 -21.52 15.70 -12.16
C PRO A 69 -22.29 14.38 -12.06
N SER A 70 -22.55 13.72 -13.19
CA SER A 70 -23.30 12.47 -13.26
C SER A 70 -22.49 11.24 -12.82
N CYS A 71 -21.19 11.39 -12.58
CA CYS A 71 -20.33 10.28 -12.20
C CYS A 71 -20.21 10.16 -10.68
N THR A 72 -20.43 8.97 -10.15
CA THR A 72 -20.38 8.68 -8.71
C THR A 72 -19.04 8.09 -8.26
N TRP A 73 -18.13 7.87 -9.23
CA TRP A 73 -16.89 7.16 -9.02
C TRP A 73 -15.97 7.89 -8.04
N ARG A 74 -15.38 7.10 -7.15
CA ARG A 74 -14.36 7.50 -6.18
C ARG A 74 -13.27 6.44 -6.10
N GLY A 75 -12.08 6.83 -5.65
CA GLY A 75 -10.96 5.93 -5.51
C GLY A 75 -9.84 6.44 -4.62
N THR A 76 -8.79 5.63 -4.50
CA THR A 76 -7.64 5.89 -3.61
C THR A 76 -6.33 6.10 -4.37
N ARG A 77 -6.37 6.15 -5.71
CA ARG A 77 -5.18 6.27 -6.56
C ARG A 77 -5.46 7.11 -7.81
N THR A 78 -4.53 7.99 -8.16
CA THR A 78 -4.65 8.89 -9.31
C THR A 78 -4.68 8.15 -10.65
N TYR A 79 -3.90 7.09 -10.81
CA TYR A 79 -3.96 6.28 -12.05
C TYR A 79 -5.32 5.58 -12.22
N ALA A 80 -6.01 5.25 -11.12
CA ALA A 80 -7.33 4.64 -11.17
C ALA A 80 -8.36 5.65 -11.67
N LEU A 81 -8.24 6.93 -11.28
CA LEU A 81 -9.04 8.01 -11.86
C LEU A 81 -8.77 8.16 -13.36
N LYS A 82 -7.50 8.21 -13.78
CA LYS A 82 -7.15 8.33 -15.21
C LYS A 82 -7.75 7.18 -16.03
N SER A 83 -7.59 5.94 -15.56
CA SER A 83 -8.19 4.77 -16.21
C SER A 83 -9.72 4.81 -16.19
N HIS A 84 -10.32 5.30 -15.11
CA HIS A 84 -11.76 5.49 -15.03
C HIS A 84 -12.27 6.50 -16.08
N LEU A 85 -11.63 7.67 -16.19
CA LEU A 85 -12.00 8.72 -17.16
C LEU A 85 -11.93 8.21 -18.60
N ASP A 86 -10.85 7.51 -18.94
CA ASP A 86 -10.61 6.92 -20.26
C ASP A 86 -11.66 5.85 -20.60
N ARG A 87 -11.84 4.87 -19.71
CA ARG A 87 -12.73 3.72 -19.96
C ARG A 87 -14.22 4.08 -19.97
N ASN A 88 -14.63 5.02 -19.11
CA ASN A 88 -16.03 5.39 -18.96
C ASN A 88 -16.41 6.62 -19.78
N LYS A 89 -15.44 7.22 -20.48
CA LYS A 89 -15.64 8.43 -21.30
C LYS A 89 -16.33 9.56 -20.53
N CYS A 90 -16.01 9.73 -19.25
CA CYS A 90 -16.63 10.77 -18.43
C CYS A 90 -16.28 12.18 -18.92
N GLY A 91 -15.07 12.34 -19.47
CA GLY A 91 -14.57 13.57 -20.07
C GLY A 91 -13.05 13.64 -20.02
N PRO A 92 -12.44 14.78 -20.41
CA PRO A 92 -10.99 14.95 -20.35
C PRO A 92 -10.43 14.78 -18.94
N SER A 93 -9.12 14.51 -18.86
CA SER A 93 -8.39 14.59 -17.61
C SER A 93 -8.53 16.01 -17.04
N PRO A 94 -8.77 16.18 -15.72
CA PRO A 94 -8.68 17.48 -15.08
C PRO A 94 -7.29 18.09 -15.31
N GLU A 95 -7.24 19.41 -15.43
CA GLU A 95 -5.97 20.14 -15.60
C GLU A 95 -5.09 20.00 -14.37
N PHE A 96 -5.70 19.98 -13.18
CA PHE A 96 -5.00 19.83 -11.92
C PHE A 96 -5.59 18.72 -11.06
N GLU A 97 -4.73 17.88 -10.49
CA GLU A 97 -5.16 16.75 -9.66
C GLU A 97 -5.97 17.18 -8.42
N HIS A 98 -5.69 18.37 -7.86
CA HIS A 98 -6.40 18.89 -6.68
C HIS A 98 -7.91 19.08 -6.92
N GLN A 99 -8.34 19.31 -8.18
CA GLN A 99 -9.76 19.44 -8.52
C GLN A 99 -10.56 18.17 -8.22
N CYS A 100 -9.87 17.03 -8.21
CA CYS A 100 -10.44 15.71 -7.95
C CYS A 100 -10.14 15.20 -6.54
N GLN A 101 -9.47 15.98 -5.70
CA GLN A 101 -9.15 15.60 -4.34
C GLN A 101 -10.32 15.93 -3.40
N ILE A 102 -10.54 15.03 -2.45
CA ILE A 102 -11.52 15.20 -1.37
C ILE A 102 -10.83 15.81 -0.15
N TYR A 103 -9.63 15.34 0.18
CA TYR A 103 -8.81 15.84 1.28
C TYR A 103 -7.31 15.69 0.97
N ASP A 104 -6.46 16.44 1.68
CA ASP A 104 -5.01 16.34 1.56
C ASP A 104 -4.49 15.06 2.22
N THR A 105 -4.15 14.08 1.39
CA THR A 105 -3.59 12.81 1.87
C THR A 105 -2.24 12.95 2.54
N ASN A 106 -1.42 13.96 2.18
CA ASN A 106 -0.13 14.15 2.81
C ASN A 106 -0.28 14.63 4.24
N LEU A 107 -1.27 15.48 4.52
CA LEU A 107 -1.64 15.91 5.86
C LEU A 107 -2.09 14.72 6.71
N ILE A 108 -3.10 13.96 6.27
CA ILE A 108 -3.63 12.82 7.03
C ILE A 108 -2.56 11.75 7.27
N LEU A 109 -1.74 11.45 6.26
CA LEU A 109 -0.63 10.51 6.42
C LEU A 109 0.51 11.07 7.30
N GLY A 110 0.65 12.39 7.39
CA GLY A 110 1.55 13.06 8.32
C GLY A 110 1.14 12.74 9.76
N TRP A 111 -0.12 12.98 10.09
CA TRP A 111 -0.68 12.67 11.41
C TRP A 111 -0.46 11.21 11.82
N ILE A 112 -0.72 10.28 10.90
CA ILE A 112 -0.62 8.84 11.19
C ILE A 112 0.83 8.37 11.35
N LEU A 113 1.75 8.86 10.50
CA LEU A 113 3.11 8.32 10.39
C LEU A 113 4.18 9.14 11.10
N GLN A 114 3.86 10.36 11.54
CA GLN A 114 4.81 11.30 12.16
C GLN A 114 4.34 11.72 13.54
N ASP A 115 3.05 12.04 13.69
CA ASP A 115 2.49 12.56 14.95
C ASP A 115 1.83 11.46 15.80
N ASP A 116 1.98 10.19 15.39
CA ASP A 116 1.43 8.99 16.05
C ASP A 116 -0.07 9.07 16.34
N ILE A 117 -0.83 9.81 15.52
CA ILE A 117 -2.29 9.88 15.64
C ILE A 117 -2.88 8.53 15.23
N PRO A 118 -3.75 7.90 16.05
CA PRO A 118 -4.38 6.64 15.73
C PRO A 118 -5.12 6.70 14.39
N VAL A 119 -5.01 5.63 13.61
CA VAL A 119 -5.57 5.56 12.26
C VAL A 119 -7.09 5.77 12.26
N GLN A 120 -7.78 5.31 13.30
CA GLN A 120 -9.22 5.48 13.48
C GLN A 120 -9.60 6.96 13.66
N VAL A 121 -8.78 7.72 14.40
CA VAL A 121 -8.98 9.16 14.60
C VAL A 121 -8.71 9.91 13.29
N ALA A 122 -7.61 9.59 12.60
CA ALA A 122 -7.33 10.17 11.30
C ALA A 122 -8.42 9.84 10.26
N ALA A 123 -8.99 8.64 10.32
CA ALA A 123 -10.10 8.22 9.47
C ALA A 123 -11.38 8.98 9.76
N SER A 124 -11.70 9.31 11.02
CA SER A 124 -12.88 10.13 11.33
C SER A 124 -12.77 11.53 10.71
N TYR A 125 -11.61 12.19 10.83
CA TYR A 125 -11.36 13.46 10.14
C TYR A 125 -11.49 13.33 8.61
N ALA A 126 -10.94 12.25 8.03
CA ALA A 126 -11.07 12.00 6.60
C ALA A 126 -12.53 11.83 6.17
N LEU A 127 -13.37 11.19 6.99
CA LEU A 127 -14.80 11.04 6.73
C LEU A 127 -15.54 12.39 6.81
N ASP A 128 -15.18 13.27 7.75
CA ASP A 128 -15.74 14.62 7.84
C ASP A 128 -15.46 15.39 6.54
N PHE A 129 -14.22 15.36 6.04
CA PHE A 129 -13.88 15.97 4.74
C PHE A 129 -14.66 15.36 3.58
N VAL A 130 -14.88 14.04 3.58
CA VAL A 130 -15.71 13.38 2.54
C VAL A 130 -17.15 13.90 2.59
N GLY A 131 -17.73 14.03 3.79
CA GLY A 131 -19.07 14.55 3.97
C GLY A 131 -19.22 16.01 3.53
N GLU A 132 -18.26 16.87 3.90
CA GLU A 132 -18.21 18.26 3.46
C GLU A 132 -18.10 18.36 1.94
N ARG A 133 -17.17 17.62 1.34
CA ARG A 133 -17.00 17.62 -0.11
C ARG A 133 -18.22 17.08 -0.85
N ALA A 134 -18.88 16.06 -0.31
CA ALA A 134 -20.13 15.54 -0.86
C ALA A 134 -21.22 16.63 -0.87
N ARG A 135 -21.31 17.44 0.18
CA ARG A 135 -22.27 18.54 0.29
C ARG A 135 -21.98 19.64 -0.72
N GLU A 136 -20.72 20.05 -0.85
CA GLU A 136 -20.28 21.07 -1.83
C GLU A 136 -20.61 20.66 -3.27
N LEU A 137 -20.47 19.38 -3.58
CA LEU A 137 -20.72 18.84 -4.92
C LEU A 137 -22.19 18.48 -5.18
N GLY A 138 -23.07 18.62 -4.18
CA GLY A 138 -24.47 18.16 -4.28
C GLY A 138 -24.60 16.63 -4.43
N LYS A 139 -23.62 15.86 -3.92
CA LYS A 139 -23.53 14.40 -4.04
C LYS A 139 -23.90 13.66 -2.76
N LEU A 140 -24.46 14.32 -1.74
CA LEU A 140 -24.72 13.73 -0.42
C LEU A 140 -25.58 12.45 -0.50
N GLU A 141 -26.65 12.46 -1.30
CA GLU A 141 -27.52 11.30 -1.50
C GLU A 141 -26.87 10.19 -2.34
N THR A 142 -25.86 10.53 -3.13
CA THR A 142 -25.18 9.58 -4.01
C THR A 142 -23.96 8.96 -3.33
N TRP A 143 -23.38 9.67 -2.37
CA TRP A 143 -22.21 9.28 -1.59
C TRP A 143 -22.63 8.72 -0.22
N CYS A 144 -23.69 7.89 -0.18
CA CYS A 144 -24.22 7.29 1.06
C CYS A 144 -23.17 6.51 1.85
N ASP A 145 -22.31 5.76 1.14
CA ASP A 145 -21.10 5.23 1.75
C ASP A 145 -19.97 6.25 1.62
N LEU A 146 -19.53 6.78 2.77
CA LEU A 146 -18.45 7.76 2.86
C LEU A 146 -17.06 7.10 2.69
N TRP A 147 -16.95 5.78 2.80
CA TRP A 147 -15.71 5.06 2.52
C TRP A 147 -15.44 4.92 1.01
N GLY A 148 -16.50 4.89 0.20
CA GLY A 148 -16.46 4.73 -1.25
C GLY A 148 -16.18 3.29 -1.69
N ARG A 149 -16.62 2.28 -0.94
CA ARG A 149 -16.47 0.85 -1.21
C ARG A 149 -17.73 0.04 -0.88
#